data_AF-A0A804HTS1-F1
#
_entry.id   AF-A0A804HTS1-F1
#
_cell.length_a   1.000
_cell.length_b   1.000
_cell.length_c   1.000
_cell.angle_alpha   90.00
_cell.angle_beta   90.00
_cell.angle_gamma   90.00
#
_symmetry.space_group_name_H-M   'P 1'
#
loop_
_entity.id
_entity.type
_entity.pdbx_description
1 polymer ?
#
loop_
_entity_poly.entity_id
_entity_poly.type
_entity_poly.pdbx_seq_one_letter_code
_entity_poly.pdbx_strand_id
1 'polypeptide(L)'
;MVEFFETLGVDMELSDMSFSVSLDEGKGCEWGSRNGLSGLFAQKTNALNPSFWRMIREIVKFKGDVLMYLEEHENNPDMDRSETLEHFIKSHGYSELFMRAYLIPICACIWSCPSEGVLHFSAYSVLSFCRNHHLLQ
;
A
#
# COMPACT_ATOMS: atom_id res chain seq x y z
N MET A 1 2.75 6.88 -22.66
CA MET A 1 1.38 6.43 -23.04
C MET A 1 0.40 7.60 -23.06
N VAL A 2 0.38 8.46 -22.03
CA VAL A 2 -0.39 9.73 -22.05
C VAL A 2 -0.04 10.60 -23.27
N GLU A 3 1.25 10.88 -23.48
CA GLU A 3 1.75 11.66 -24.62
C GLU A 3 1.38 11.07 -26.00
N PHE A 4 1.23 9.75 -26.09
CA PHE A 4 0.79 9.06 -27.31
C PHE A 4 -0.71 9.31 -27.57
N PHE A 5 -1.54 9.27 -26.53
CA PHE A 5 -2.98 9.57 -26.66
C PHE A 5 -3.23 11.05 -26.96
N GLU A 6 -2.43 11.95 -26.38
CA GLU A 6 -2.45 13.38 -26.73
C GLU A 6 -2.12 13.59 -28.22
N THR A 7 -1.10 12.89 -28.73
CA THR A 7 -0.71 12.97 -30.15
C THR A 7 -1.80 12.47 -31.10
N LEU A 8 -2.61 11.50 -30.67
CA LEU A 8 -3.74 10.96 -31.43
C LEU A 8 -5.01 11.82 -31.32
N GLY A 9 -5.01 12.88 -30.50
CA GLY A 9 -6.19 13.71 -30.25
C GLY A 9 -7.32 12.95 -29.54
N VAL A 10 -6.99 11.95 -28.73
CA VAL A 10 -7.96 11.17 -27.96
C VAL A 10 -8.26 11.91 -26.65
N ASP A 11 -9.54 12.16 -26.39
CA ASP A 11 -9.99 12.75 -25.14
C ASP A 11 -9.62 11.83 -23.96
N MET A 12 -9.02 12.40 -22.91
CA MET A 12 -8.61 11.68 -21.71
C MET A 12 -9.36 12.23 -20.49
N GLU A 13 -9.81 11.32 -19.64
CA GLU A 13 -10.49 11.64 -18.39
C GLU A 13 -9.62 11.25 -17.19
N LEU A 14 -9.65 12.08 -16.14
CA LEU A 14 -8.97 11.78 -14.89
C LEU A 14 -9.75 10.73 -14.12
N SER A 15 -9.06 9.65 -13.72
CA SER A 15 -9.63 8.60 -12.87
C SER A 15 -9.42 8.92 -11.39
N ASP A 16 -10.48 8.82 -10.59
CA ASP A 16 -10.41 8.88 -9.13
C ASP A 16 -9.93 7.52 -8.59
N MET A 17 -8.66 7.46 -8.17
CA MET A 17 -8.06 6.27 -7.55
C MET A 17 -8.11 6.32 -6.01
N SER A 18 -9.18 6.89 -5.45
CA SER A 18 -9.37 6.85 -4.01
C SER A 18 -9.53 5.41 -3.49
N PHE A 19 -9.10 5.22 -2.24
CA PHE A 19 -9.02 3.94 -1.58
C PHE A 19 -9.70 4.02 -0.21
N SER A 20 -10.41 2.97 0.18
CA SER A 20 -11.04 2.89 1.50
C SER A 20 -11.10 1.45 1.97
N VAL A 21 -10.97 1.26 3.28
CA VAL A 21 -11.03 -0.04 3.93
C VAL A 21 -12.01 0.03 5.09
N SER A 22 -12.84 -1.00 5.22
CA SER A 22 -13.68 -1.27 6.39
C SER A 22 -13.38 -2.68 6.88
N LEU A 23 -12.70 -2.79 8.03
CA LEU A 23 -12.41 -4.07 8.66
C LEU A 23 -13.55 -4.52 9.57
N ASP A 24 -13.89 -5.81 9.46
CA ASP A 24 -14.88 -6.47 10.32
C ASP A 24 -16.22 -5.69 10.36
N GLU A 25 -16.69 -5.23 9.21
CA GLU A 25 -17.91 -4.39 9.06
C GLU A 25 -17.85 -3.09 9.89
N GLY A 26 -16.69 -2.44 9.93
CA GLY A 26 -16.45 -1.19 10.65
C GLY A 26 -16.19 -1.36 12.16
N LYS A 27 -16.20 -2.60 12.68
CA LYS A 27 -15.91 -2.88 14.09
C LYS A 27 -14.41 -2.87 14.40
N GLY A 28 -13.57 -3.16 13.41
CA GLY A 28 -12.12 -3.17 13.56
C GLY A 28 -11.50 -1.78 13.31
N CYS A 29 -11.65 -1.29 12.08
CA CYS A 29 -11.10 -0.02 11.62
C CYS A 29 -11.74 0.35 10.28
N GLU A 30 -12.22 1.59 10.15
CA GLU A 30 -12.65 2.15 8.86
C GLU A 30 -11.94 3.46 8.55
N TRP A 31 -11.34 3.56 7.36
CA TRP A 31 -10.67 4.77 6.88
C TRP A 31 -10.58 4.79 5.36
N GLY A 32 -10.39 5.98 4.78
CA GLY A 32 -10.13 6.12 3.35
C GLY A 32 -9.26 7.32 3.01
N SER A 33 -8.70 7.31 1.80
CA SER A 33 -7.84 8.37 1.26
C SER A 33 -8.63 9.53 0.65
N ARG A 34 -9.89 9.30 0.27
CA ARG A 34 -10.77 10.34 -0.29
C ARG A 34 -11.06 11.43 0.75
N ASN A 35 -11.10 12.68 0.32
CA ASN A 35 -11.44 13.83 1.17
C ASN A 35 -10.48 14.06 2.35
N GLY A 36 -9.23 13.59 2.26
CA GLY A 36 -8.15 13.86 3.22
C GLY A 36 -8.50 13.42 4.64
N LEU A 37 -8.41 14.34 5.61
CA LEU A 37 -8.67 14.06 7.03
C LEU A 37 -10.09 13.54 7.30
N SER A 38 -11.08 13.96 6.49
CA SER A 38 -12.46 13.50 6.69
C SER A 38 -12.66 12.04 6.29
N GLY A 39 -11.93 11.55 5.27
CA GLY A 39 -11.88 10.13 4.95
C GLY A 39 -11.01 9.34 5.92
N LEU A 40 -9.89 9.93 6.38
CA LEU A 40 -9.00 9.28 7.34
C LEU A 40 -9.70 9.02 8.68
N PHE A 41 -10.55 9.96 9.11
CA PHE A 41 -11.38 9.87 10.30
C PHE A 41 -12.85 9.60 9.97
N ALA A 42 -13.12 8.83 8.90
CA ALA A 42 -14.47 8.34 8.59
C ALA A 42 -15.11 7.73 9.86
N GLN A 43 -14.30 6.98 10.61
CA GLN A 43 -14.60 6.58 11.98
C GLN A 43 -13.91 7.52 12.99
N LYS A 44 -14.69 8.38 13.66
CA LYS A 44 -14.15 9.38 14.61
C LYS A 44 -13.36 8.79 15.77
N THR A 45 -13.67 7.55 16.18
CA THR A 45 -12.94 6.85 17.26
C THR A 45 -11.49 6.55 16.89
N ASN A 46 -11.14 6.51 15.60
CA ASN A 46 -9.76 6.33 15.15
C ASN A 46 -8.84 7.47 15.61
N ALA A 47 -9.37 8.68 15.78
CA ALA A 47 -8.61 9.82 16.29
C ALA A 47 -8.08 9.59 17.72
N LEU A 48 -8.73 8.74 18.50
CA LEU A 48 -8.34 8.39 19.87
C LEU A 48 -7.64 7.02 19.96
N ASN A 49 -7.49 6.30 18.85
CA ASN A 49 -6.95 4.95 18.84
C ASN A 49 -5.42 4.97 18.60
N PRO A 50 -4.57 4.61 19.58
CA PRO A 50 -3.12 4.60 19.41
C PRO A 50 -2.63 3.64 18.31
N SER A 51 -3.33 2.51 18.12
CA SER A 51 -2.99 1.55 17.06
C SER A 51 -3.23 2.15 15.68
N PHE A 52 -4.27 2.97 15.51
CA PHE A 52 -4.53 3.68 14.25
C PHE A 52 -3.40 4.68 13.96
N TRP A 53 -3.01 5.50 14.94
CA TRP A 53 -1.88 6.42 14.77
C TRP A 53 -0.55 5.71 14.49
N ARG A 54 -0.34 4.53 15.09
CA ARG A 54 0.80 3.68 14.77
C ARG A 54 0.76 3.25 13.30
N MET A 55 -0.38 2.79 12.81
CA MET A 55 -0.56 2.44 11.39
C MET A 55 -0.26 3.63 10.48
N ILE A 56 -0.74 4.83 10.79
CA ILE A 56 -0.45 6.03 9.97
C ILE A 56 1.05 6.32 9.92
N ARG A 57 1.75 6.22 11.05
CA ARG A 57 3.22 6.37 11.09
C ARG A 57 3.92 5.28 10.28
N GLU A 58 3.41 4.04 10.36
CA GLU A 58 3.91 2.90 9.60
C GLU A 58 3.73 3.09 8.10
N ILE A 59 2.62 3.68 7.62
CA ILE A 59 2.44 4.04 6.20
C ILE A 59 3.52 5.01 5.73
N VAL A 60 3.83 6.04 6.52
CA VAL A 60 4.89 7.00 6.17
C VAL A 60 6.27 6.35 6.20
N LYS A 61 6.54 5.51 7.21
CA LYS A 61 7.80 4.75 7.33
C LYS A 61 7.99 3.78 6.16
N PHE A 62 6.92 3.11 5.73
CA PHE A 62 6.92 2.11 4.68
C PHE A 62 7.51 2.63 3.38
N LYS A 63 7.21 3.88 3.01
CA LYS A 63 7.85 4.53 1.87
C LYS A 63 9.38 4.48 1.93
N GLY A 64 9.97 4.85 3.07
CA GLY A 64 11.42 4.87 3.26
C GLY A 64 12.02 3.47 3.19
N ASP A 65 11.42 2.53 3.93
CA ASP A 65 11.85 1.13 3.97
C ASP A 65 11.82 0.49 2.57
N VAL A 66 10.78 0.78 1.78
CA VAL A 66 10.65 0.27 0.40
C VAL A 66 11.72 0.83 -0.53
N LEU A 67 12.02 2.12 -0.44
CA LEU A 67 13.05 2.74 -1.30
C LEU A 67 14.43 2.16 -0.99
N MET A 68 14.77 2.02 0.30
CA MET A 68 16.04 1.40 0.72
C MET A 68 16.15 -0.05 0.27
N TYR A 69 15.08 -0.83 0.43
CA TYR A 69 15.03 -2.23 -0.01
C TYR A 69 15.29 -2.36 -1.51
N LEU A 70 14.60 -1.56 -2.33
CA LEU A 70 14.76 -1.63 -3.78
C LEU A 70 16.14 -1.16 -4.23
N GLU A 71 16.71 -0.13 -3.59
CA GLU A 71 18.07 0.34 -3.88
C GLU A 71 19.12 -0.75 -3.57
N GLU A 72 18.98 -1.48 -2.47
CA GLU A 72 19.87 -2.60 -2.12
C GLU A 72 19.81 -3.73 -3.18
N HIS A 73 18.61 -4.09 -3.62
CA HIS A 73 18.42 -5.13 -4.65
C HIS A 73 18.83 -4.70 -6.07
N GLU A 74 18.80 -3.40 -6.37
CA GLU A 74 19.28 -2.84 -7.64
C GLU A 74 20.80 -2.78 -7.70
N ASN A 75 21.45 -2.47 -6.58
CA ASN A 75 22.91 -2.46 -6.45
C ASN A 75 23.54 -3.87 -6.41
N ASN A 76 22.74 -4.90 -6.08
CA ASN A 76 23.20 -6.29 -5.99
C ASN A 76 22.32 -7.23 -6.85
N PRO A 77 22.59 -7.35 -8.17
CA PRO A 77 21.77 -8.14 -9.09
C PRO A 77 21.69 -9.63 -8.74
N ASP A 78 22.72 -10.17 -8.09
CA ASP A 78 22.81 -11.58 -7.68
C ASP A 78 22.05 -11.88 -6.38
N MET A 79 21.50 -10.85 -5.72
CA MET A 79 20.76 -11.00 -4.47
C MET A 79 19.43 -11.73 -4.72
N ASP A 80 19.12 -12.69 -3.85
CA ASP A 80 17.89 -13.48 -3.96
C ASP A 80 16.64 -12.59 -3.80
N ARG A 81 15.70 -12.70 -4.74
CA ARG A 81 14.42 -11.96 -4.77
C ARG A 81 13.23 -12.83 -4.37
N SER A 82 13.50 -14.00 -3.78
CA SER A 82 12.50 -14.95 -3.31
C SER A 82 11.86 -14.56 -1.97
N GLU A 83 12.40 -13.54 -1.28
CA GLU A 83 11.83 -13.04 -0.03
C GLU A 83 10.34 -12.71 -0.21
N THR A 84 9.52 -13.25 0.69
CA THR A 84 8.08 -13.01 0.69
C THR A 84 7.74 -11.68 1.33
N LEU A 85 6.62 -11.09 0.91
CA LEU A 85 6.08 -9.88 1.52
C LEU A 85 5.86 -10.08 3.03
N GLU A 86 5.42 -11.27 3.45
CA GLU A 86 5.30 -11.61 4.87
C GLU A 86 6.62 -11.44 5.63
N HIS A 87 7.73 -11.93 5.06
CA HIS A 87 9.03 -11.87 5.72
C HIS A 87 9.53 -10.44 5.83
N PHE A 88 9.43 -9.65 4.75
CA PHE A 88 9.76 -8.24 4.73
C PHE A 88 9.01 -7.46 5.84
N ILE A 89 7.71 -7.71 5.97
CA ILE A 89 6.88 -6.99 6.92
C ILE A 89 7.20 -7.38 8.38
N LYS A 90 7.45 -8.66 8.63
CA LYS A 90 7.85 -9.15 9.96
C LYS A 90 9.24 -8.65 10.35
N SER A 91 10.21 -8.63 9.43
CA SER A 91 11.58 -8.18 9.69
C SER A 91 11.64 -6.69 10.04
N HIS A 92 10.77 -5.86 9.45
CA HIS A 92 10.70 -4.43 9.70
C HIS A 92 9.77 -4.02 10.87
N GLY A 93 9.10 -4.99 11.50
CA GLY A 93 8.33 -4.80 12.73
C GLY A 93 6.99 -4.06 12.57
N TYR A 94 6.38 -4.15 11.39
CA TYR A 94 5.07 -3.55 11.11
C TYR A 94 3.96 -4.20 11.95
N SER A 95 2.96 -3.40 12.31
CA SER A 95 1.80 -3.88 13.07
C SER A 95 0.85 -4.75 12.24
N GLU A 96 0.11 -5.62 12.92
CA GLU A 96 -1.01 -6.38 12.34
C GLU A 96 -2.05 -5.46 11.71
N LEU A 97 -2.31 -4.29 12.33
CA LEU A 97 -3.27 -3.33 11.80
C LEU A 97 -2.80 -2.76 10.47
N PHE A 98 -1.51 -2.44 10.32
CA PHE A 98 -0.94 -2.02 9.03
C PHE A 98 -1.09 -3.10 7.96
N MET A 99 -0.81 -4.36 8.29
CA MET A 99 -1.01 -5.45 7.34
C MET A 99 -2.47 -5.57 6.89
N ARG A 100 -3.39 -5.70 7.86
CA ARG A 100 -4.80 -5.98 7.57
C ARG A 100 -5.56 -4.79 7.02
N ALA A 101 -5.28 -3.56 7.48
CA ALA A 101 -6.05 -2.36 7.14
C ALA A 101 -5.43 -1.50 6.04
N TYR A 102 -4.20 -1.78 5.60
CA TYR A 102 -3.52 -1.01 4.56
C TYR A 102 -2.93 -1.92 3.47
N LEU A 103 -1.94 -2.75 3.82
CA LEU A 103 -1.14 -3.45 2.81
C LEU A 103 -1.92 -4.53 2.07
N ILE A 104 -2.59 -5.43 2.81
CA ILE A 104 -3.33 -6.55 2.22
C ILE A 104 -4.47 -6.06 1.33
N PRO A 105 -5.34 -5.12 1.76
CA PRO A 105 -6.42 -4.67 0.91
C PRO A 105 -5.94 -3.90 -0.33
N ILE A 106 -4.87 -3.10 -0.24
CA ILE A 106 -4.26 -2.46 -1.42
C ILE A 106 -3.83 -3.50 -2.45
N CYS A 107 -3.07 -4.52 -2.01
CA CYS A 107 -2.59 -5.56 -2.89
C CYS A 107 -3.74 -6.40 -3.48
N ALA A 108 -4.72 -6.78 -2.65
CA ALA A 108 -5.88 -7.54 -3.10
C ALA A 108 -6.68 -6.79 -4.17
N CYS A 109 -6.84 -5.46 -4.03
CA CYS A 109 -7.47 -4.62 -5.04
C CYS A 109 -6.67 -4.56 -6.35
N ILE A 110 -5.35 -4.42 -6.28
CA ILE A 110 -4.47 -4.32 -7.47
C ILE A 110 -4.43 -5.63 -8.24
N TRP A 111 -4.20 -6.75 -7.55
CA TRP A 111 -4.00 -8.06 -8.18
C TRP A 111 -5.27 -8.92 -8.24
N SER A 112 -6.42 -8.37 -7.81
CA SER A 112 -7.72 -9.06 -7.82
C SER A 112 -7.63 -10.47 -7.22
N CYS A 113 -6.87 -10.63 -6.14
CA CYS A 113 -6.58 -11.90 -5.51
C CYS A 113 -7.17 -12.00 -4.09
N PRO A 114 -7.40 -13.21 -3.56
CA PRO A 114 -7.79 -13.40 -2.16
C PRO A 114 -6.72 -12.84 -1.22
N SER A 115 -7.18 -12.22 -0.12
CA SER A 115 -6.32 -11.64 0.91
C SER A 115 -5.32 -12.63 1.49
N GLU A 116 -5.66 -13.93 1.59
CA GLU A 116 -4.76 -14.94 2.14
C GLU A 116 -3.50 -15.17 1.28
N GLY A 117 -3.55 -14.87 -0.03
CA GLY A 117 -2.43 -15.12 -0.95
C GLY A 117 -1.40 -14.00 -1.03
N VAL A 118 -1.78 -12.78 -0.66
CA VAL A 118 -0.98 -11.56 -0.85
C VAL A 118 0.39 -11.65 -0.17
N LEU A 119 0.41 -12.17 1.06
CA LEU A 119 1.63 -12.22 1.88
C LEU A 119 2.69 -13.18 1.32
N HIS A 120 2.29 -14.11 0.45
CA HIS A 120 3.19 -15.06 -0.21
C HIS A 120 3.81 -14.52 -1.51
N PHE A 121 3.41 -13.32 -1.96
CA PHE A 121 4.03 -12.70 -3.12
C PHE A 121 5.48 -12.30 -2.82
N SER A 122 6.31 -12.26 -3.86
CA SER A 122 7.66 -11.72 -3.77
C SER A 122 7.60 -10.26 -3.32
N ALA A 123 8.32 -9.93 -2.24
CA ALA A 123 8.43 -8.58 -1.73
C ALA A 123 8.95 -7.65 -2.83
N TYR A 124 10.03 -8.04 -3.52
CA TYR A 124 10.61 -7.27 -4.62
C TYR A 124 9.57 -6.88 -5.69
N SER A 125 8.74 -7.82 -6.14
CA SER A 125 7.72 -7.55 -7.16
C SER A 125 6.65 -6.57 -6.68
N VAL A 126 6.13 -6.78 -5.48
CA VAL A 126 5.09 -5.92 -4.89
C VAL A 126 5.62 -4.51 -4.62
N LEU A 127 6.80 -4.41 -4.01
CA LEU A 127 7.41 -3.15 -3.64
C LEU A 127 7.83 -2.34 -4.88
N SER A 128 8.37 -3.00 -5.91
CA SER A 128 8.67 -2.37 -7.20
C SER A 128 7.41 -1.80 -7.84
N PHE A 129 6.29 -2.53 -7.79
CA PHE A 129 5.00 -2.05 -8.28
C PHE A 129 4.56 -0.79 -7.51
N CYS A 130 4.61 -0.80 -6.18
CA CYS A 130 4.26 0.35 -5.35
C CYS A 130 5.09 1.60 -5.69
N ARG A 131 6.39 1.44 -5.93
CA ARG A 131 7.27 2.53 -6.37
C ARG A 131 6.85 3.07 -7.75
N ASN A 132 6.64 2.20 -8.72
CA ASN A 132 6.35 2.58 -10.11
C ASN A 132 4.95 3.22 -10.28
N HIS A 133 4.01 2.88 -9.41
CA HIS A 133 2.64 3.40 -9.45
C HIS A 133 2.39 4.59 -8.50
N HIS A 134 3.45 5.15 -7.89
CA HIS A 134 3.36 6.28 -6.96
C HIS A 134 2.40 6.04 -5.78
N LEU A 135 2.14 4.78 -5.43
CA LEU A 135 1.29 4.40 -4.29
C LEU A 135 1.93 4.74 -2.93
N LEU A 136 3.18 5.22 -2.96
CA LEU A 136 3.95 5.67 -1.80
C LEU A 136 4.03 7.20 -1.70
N GLN A 137 3.29 7.97 -2.52
CA GLN A 137 3.32 9.44 -2.51
C GLN A 137 2.34 10.07 -1.53
#